data_AF-A0A0F9BFM2-F1
#
_entry.id   AF-A0A0F9BFM2-F1
#
_cell.length_a   1.000
_cell.length_b   1.000
_cell.length_c   1.000
_cell.angle_alpha   90.00
_cell.angle_beta   90.00
_cell.angle_gamma   90.00
#
_symmetry.space_group_name_H-M   'P 1'
#
loop_
_entity.id
_entity.type
_entity.pdbx_description
1 polymer ?
#
loop_
_entity_poly.entity_id
_entity_poly.type
_entity_poly.pdbx_seq_one_letter_code
_entity_poly.pdbx_strand_id
1 'polypeptide(L)'
;SLPNDFFEKLASDEPIPIPDMKTMETLLKDNVDLMNQYDLLEVLNNPDITPIKKLKIFRSPKEVLLALGAGISHNRYRDGTDETRIDETGRGLNIHERIKVRIDGGIIDTTPGRVIFNTIVPENLGFQNYALRKKRLSELVLDCYKRIGLEATVQFLDNMKNLGFAEATRASLSMGITDVRVPKGKKKAIENAYKIVSKVKKQYDDGIITEGEMKSKIISIWTEVSDSLSDELYKLICEIHDGELNPLFLMMDSGARGNRSQVKQLGAMRGLMAKPSGEIIESPIVSNFREGLTVLEYFISTHGARKGLADTALKTADSGYLTRRLVDVSQDVIIVEEDCQTLNGIEVGAIKQGQEELLPLKDRIFGRTVCDDIYQPGDSTKRLAKSLDILNPKQSEAIDDAGIEKIKIRSPLTCESQRGVCARCYG
;
A
#
# COMPACT_ATOMS: atom_id res chain seq x y z
N SER A 1 -18.82 -12.05 -2.41
CA SER A 1 -18.62 -10.92 -3.35
C SER A 1 -19.53 -9.71 -3.10
N LEU A 2 -20.48 -9.77 -2.15
CA LEU A 2 -21.31 -8.63 -1.69
C LEU A 2 -20.83 -7.84 -0.44
N PRO A 3 -19.81 -8.23 0.36
CA PRO A 3 -19.49 -7.51 1.62
C PRO A 3 -18.76 -6.17 1.44
N ASN A 4 -17.93 -6.00 0.40
CA ASN A 4 -17.05 -4.82 0.29
C ASN A 4 -17.84 -3.51 0.04
N ASP A 5 -18.92 -3.57 -0.73
CA ASP A 5 -19.82 -2.42 -0.97
C ASP A 5 -20.59 -2.00 0.28
N PHE A 6 -20.85 -2.91 1.23
CA PHE A 6 -21.66 -2.64 2.41
C PHE A 6 -20.94 -1.74 3.42
N PHE A 7 -19.61 -1.86 3.49
CA PHE A 7 -18.82 -1.16 4.49
C PHE A 7 -18.16 0.12 4.00
N GLU A 8 -17.83 0.24 2.70
CA GLU A 8 -17.52 1.56 2.12
C GLU A 8 -18.72 2.52 2.28
N LYS A 9 -19.94 1.97 2.22
CA LYS A 9 -21.20 2.69 2.44
C LYS A 9 -21.40 3.24 3.85
N LEU A 10 -20.77 2.67 4.87
CA LEU A 10 -20.93 3.10 6.28
C LEU A 10 -20.17 4.39 6.62
N ALA A 11 -19.12 4.71 5.85
CA ALA A 11 -18.30 5.92 6.05
C ALA A 11 -18.75 7.09 5.17
N SER A 12 -19.48 6.81 4.08
CA SER A 12 -20.28 7.76 3.33
C SER A 12 -21.67 7.87 3.96
N ASP A 13 -22.40 8.97 3.79
CA ASP A 13 -23.84 9.07 4.17
C ASP A 13 -24.75 8.14 3.32
N GLU A 14 -24.27 6.95 2.92
CA GLU A 14 -24.99 6.04 2.05
C GLU A 14 -25.92 5.14 2.88
N PRO A 15 -27.23 5.12 2.53
CA PRO A 15 -28.20 4.34 3.28
C PRO A 15 -27.95 2.84 3.11
N ILE A 16 -27.85 2.15 4.24
CA ILE A 16 -27.67 0.71 4.28
C ILE A 16 -29.01 0.04 4.60
N PRO A 17 -29.57 -0.79 3.70
CA PRO A 17 -30.75 -1.57 4.02
C PRO A 17 -30.37 -2.68 5.02
N ILE A 18 -31.00 -2.68 6.20
CA ILE A 18 -30.86 -3.76 7.19
C ILE A 18 -32.03 -4.74 6.97
N PRO A 19 -31.79 -5.96 6.47
CA PRO A 19 -32.85 -6.96 6.32
C PRO A 19 -33.31 -7.52 7.68
N ASP A 20 -34.55 -8.01 7.76
CA ASP A 20 -35.16 -8.53 8.98
C ASP A 20 -34.42 -9.74 9.59
N MET A 21 -34.58 -9.92 10.90
CA MET A 21 -33.83 -10.84 11.77
C MET A 21 -33.86 -12.33 11.35
N LYS A 22 -34.89 -12.79 10.61
CA LYS A 22 -34.99 -14.18 10.11
C LYS A 22 -33.99 -14.51 8.98
N THR A 23 -33.42 -13.49 8.35
CA THR A 23 -32.35 -13.61 7.33
C THR A 23 -30.95 -13.47 7.91
N MET A 24 -30.81 -13.06 9.17
CA MET A 24 -29.52 -12.84 9.82
C MET A 24 -28.85 -14.13 10.33
N GLU A 25 -29.63 -15.16 10.67
CA GLU A 25 -29.08 -16.47 11.10
C GLU A 25 -28.39 -17.25 9.95
N THR A 26 -28.70 -16.92 8.70
CA THR A 26 -28.10 -17.56 7.50
C THR A 26 -26.90 -16.80 6.93
N LEU A 27 -26.62 -15.59 7.42
CA LEU A 27 -25.55 -14.71 6.89
C LEU A 27 -24.31 -14.63 7.80
N LEU A 28 -24.24 -15.41 8.87
CA LEU A 28 -23.11 -15.42 9.81
C LEU A 28 -21.99 -16.40 9.41
N LYS A 29 -21.52 -16.28 8.17
CA LYS A 29 -20.18 -16.73 7.77
C LYS A 29 -19.58 -15.65 6.87
N ASP A 30 -18.32 -15.33 7.17
CA ASP A 30 -17.41 -14.44 6.42
C ASP A 30 -17.35 -13.00 6.94
N ASN A 31 -16.55 -12.82 8.00
CA ASN A 31 -16.08 -11.54 8.51
C ASN A 31 -14.55 -11.49 8.43
N VAL A 32 -14.00 -11.12 7.28
CA VAL A 32 -12.62 -10.60 7.16
C VAL A 32 -12.57 -9.73 5.90
N ASP A 33 -12.77 -8.41 6.00
CA ASP A 33 -12.30 -7.46 4.95
C ASP A 33 -12.31 -5.98 5.37
N LEU A 34 -12.44 -5.66 6.66
CA LEU A 34 -12.81 -4.32 7.12
C LEU A 34 -11.68 -3.39 7.58
N MET A 35 -10.41 -3.74 7.39
CA MET A 35 -9.29 -2.95 7.94
C MET A 35 -8.34 -2.45 6.88
N ASN A 36 -8.79 -1.51 6.04
CA ASN A 36 -7.95 -0.94 4.99
C ASN A 36 -7.93 0.58 4.88
N GLN A 37 -8.34 1.28 5.93
CA GLN A 37 -8.07 2.70 6.10
C GLN A 37 -7.55 2.93 7.52
N TYR A 38 -6.65 3.90 7.69
CA TYR A 38 -6.09 4.39 8.95
C TYR A 38 -4.85 3.64 9.49
N ASP A 39 -3.67 4.02 8.98
CA ASP A 39 -2.38 3.69 9.61
C ASP A 39 -1.37 4.84 9.50
N LEU A 40 -1.14 5.53 10.62
CA LEU A 40 -0.13 6.59 10.78
C LEU A 40 0.76 6.24 11.97
N LEU A 41 1.62 5.23 11.81
CA LEU A 41 2.70 4.93 12.76
C LEU A 41 4.05 4.87 12.04
N GLU A 42 4.46 6.09 11.70
CA GLU A 42 5.78 6.69 11.65
C GLU A 42 6.96 6.08 10.85
N VAL A 43 7.64 7.06 10.25
CA VAL A 43 8.74 7.02 9.30
C VAL A 43 9.90 7.78 9.94
N LEU A 44 10.46 7.26 11.02
CA LEU A 44 11.70 7.79 11.59
C LEU A 44 12.76 6.71 11.52
N ASN A 45 13.64 6.80 10.51
CA ASN A 45 15.04 6.38 10.61
C ASN A 45 15.81 6.79 9.35
N ASN A 46 16.46 7.96 9.39
CA ASN A 46 17.81 8.11 8.84
C ASN A 46 18.79 8.20 10.02
N PRO A 47 19.98 7.57 9.96
CA PRO A 47 20.80 7.29 11.14
C PRO A 47 21.66 8.46 11.67
N ASP A 48 21.71 9.62 11.00
CA ASP A 48 22.92 10.46 11.11
C ASP A 48 22.79 11.80 11.87
N ILE A 49 21.69 12.12 12.55
CA ILE A 49 21.48 13.51 13.06
C ILE A 49 21.25 13.66 14.57
N THR A 50 21.13 12.59 15.37
CA THR A 50 21.04 12.77 16.84
C THR A 50 22.42 12.73 17.51
N PRO A 51 22.85 13.77 18.25
CA PRO A 51 24.05 13.69 19.07
C PRO A 51 23.91 12.53 20.06
N ILE A 52 24.98 11.76 20.25
CA ILE A 52 25.03 10.51 21.00
C ILE A 52 24.65 10.76 22.47
N LYS A 53 23.35 10.79 22.76
CA LYS A 53 22.79 10.74 24.10
C LYS A 53 22.98 9.30 24.60
N LYS A 54 23.42 9.13 25.86
CA LYS A 54 23.60 7.79 26.47
C LYS A 54 22.29 7.00 26.32
N LEU A 55 22.33 5.90 25.57
CA LEU A 55 21.17 5.05 25.33
C LEU A 55 20.68 4.44 26.65
N LYS A 56 19.41 4.67 27.00
CA LYS A 56 18.77 4.09 28.18
C LYS A 56 18.56 2.59 27.96
N ILE A 57 18.97 1.77 28.93
CA ILE A 57 18.86 0.31 28.88
C ILE A 57 17.79 -0.11 29.89
N PHE A 58 16.79 -0.87 29.43
CA PHE A 58 15.70 -1.37 30.25
C PHE A 58 15.77 -2.89 30.37
N ARG A 59 15.42 -3.41 31.55
CA ARG A 59 15.45 -4.83 31.87
C ARG A 59 14.24 -5.58 31.30
N SER A 60 13.10 -4.92 31.13
CA SER A 60 11.89 -5.55 30.60
C SER A 60 11.01 -4.58 29.79
N PRO A 61 10.15 -5.09 28.88
CA PRO A 61 9.14 -4.27 28.19
C PRO A 61 8.19 -3.52 29.15
N LYS A 62 7.83 -4.14 30.28
CA LYS A 62 6.96 -3.54 31.31
C LYS A 62 7.59 -2.31 31.96
N GLU A 63 8.92 -2.32 32.14
CA GLU A 63 9.67 -1.19 32.69
C GLU A 63 9.64 0.02 31.73
N VAL A 64 9.70 -0.23 30.41
CA VAL A 64 9.57 0.82 29.39
C VAL A 64 8.18 1.46 29.44
N LEU A 65 7.12 0.66 29.57
CA LEU A 65 5.75 1.16 29.68
C LEU A 65 5.55 1.97 30.97
N LEU A 66 6.15 1.52 32.08
CA LEU A 66 6.12 2.25 33.36
C LEU A 66 6.88 3.58 33.24
N ALA A 67 8.05 3.59 32.60
CA ALA A 67 8.81 4.80 32.35
C ALA A 67 8.08 5.78 31.42
N LEU A 68 7.38 5.29 30.40
CA LEU A 68 6.49 6.10 29.56
C LEU A 68 5.34 6.70 30.38
N GLY A 69 4.65 5.89 31.19
CA GLY A 69 3.55 6.33 32.03
C GLY A 69 3.96 7.35 33.09
N ALA A 70 5.15 7.20 33.67
CA ALA A 70 5.73 8.14 34.63
C ALA A 70 6.12 9.49 34.01
N GLY A 71 6.31 9.53 32.68
CA GLY A 71 6.59 10.76 31.92
C GLY A 71 5.34 11.61 31.64
N ILE A 72 4.13 11.08 31.84
CA ILE A 72 2.86 11.78 31.55
C ILE A 72 2.42 12.56 32.80
N SER A 73 3.10 13.66 33.10
CA SER A 73 2.62 14.66 34.07
C SER A 73 1.54 15.53 33.42
N HIS A 74 0.26 15.24 33.69
CA HIS A 74 -0.85 16.14 33.38
C HIS A 74 -0.86 17.35 34.32
N ASN A 75 -0.19 18.44 33.96
CA ASN A 75 -0.54 19.76 34.49
C ASN A 75 -1.40 20.50 33.45
N ARG A 76 -2.73 20.31 33.54
CA ARG A 76 -3.68 21.29 33.01
C ARG A 76 -3.62 22.50 33.95
N TYR A 77 -3.41 23.67 33.36
CA TYR A 77 -3.46 25.01 33.95
C TYR A 77 -2.19 25.51 34.67
N ARG A 78 -1.60 26.59 34.14
CA ARG A 78 -1.24 27.76 34.93
C ARG A 78 -1.19 29.02 34.07
N ASP A 79 -1.92 30.03 34.52
CA ASP A 79 -1.88 31.41 34.03
C ASP A 79 -0.46 31.99 34.00
N GLY A 80 -0.25 32.88 33.03
CA GLY A 80 0.53 34.10 33.24
C GLY A 80 2.05 33.95 33.22
N THR A 81 2.62 34.41 32.09
CA THR A 81 3.93 35.05 31.93
C THR A 81 5.20 34.23 32.22
N ASP A 82 6.17 34.46 31.34
CA ASP A 82 7.58 34.06 31.38
C ASP A 82 7.97 32.70 30.75
N GLU A 83 8.46 32.83 29.52
CA GLU A 83 9.70 32.27 28.98
C GLU A 83 10.09 30.82 29.38
N THR A 84 10.00 29.94 28.37
CA THR A 84 10.81 28.72 28.20
C THR A 84 10.96 27.82 29.43
N ARG A 85 9.91 27.03 29.70
CA ARG A 85 10.08 25.82 30.50
C ARG A 85 10.51 24.67 29.59
N ILE A 86 11.82 24.53 29.36
CA ILE A 86 12.38 23.23 28.99
C ILE A 86 12.32 22.40 30.27
N ASP A 87 11.30 21.53 30.40
CA ASP A 87 11.28 20.52 31.46
C ASP A 87 12.37 19.48 31.18
N GLU A 88 13.62 19.86 31.40
CA GLU A 88 14.80 19.00 31.45
C GLU A 88 14.89 18.25 32.78
N THR A 89 13.75 17.83 33.35
CA THR A 89 13.79 16.65 34.21
C THR A 89 13.85 15.45 33.27
N GLY A 90 15.05 14.93 33.02
CA GLY A 90 15.32 13.77 32.16
C GLY A 90 14.67 12.44 32.60
N ARG A 91 13.48 12.50 33.19
CA ARG A 91 12.64 11.40 33.69
C ARG A 91 11.56 10.98 32.68
N GLY A 92 11.28 11.79 31.66
CA GLY A 92 10.39 11.41 30.55
C GLY A 92 11.10 10.56 29.49
N LEU A 93 10.37 9.63 28.89
CA LEU A 93 10.78 8.86 27.72
C LEU A 93 9.94 9.33 26.53
N ASN A 94 10.57 9.75 25.43
CA ASN A 94 9.82 10.09 24.21
C ASN A 94 9.47 8.82 23.44
N ILE A 95 8.30 8.76 22.82
CA ILE A 95 7.79 7.57 22.10
C ILE A 95 8.78 7.10 21.02
N HIS A 96 9.51 8.03 20.42
CA HIS A 96 10.44 7.82 19.31
C HIS A 96 11.92 7.84 19.73
N GLU A 97 12.23 7.92 21.03
CA GLU A 97 13.61 7.88 21.55
C GLU A 97 14.20 6.47 21.33
N ARG A 98 15.47 6.38 20.92
CA ARG A 98 16.16 5.08 20.81
C ARG A 98 16.47 4.54 22.20
N ILE A 99 16.03 3.31 22.47
CA ILE A 99 16.22 2.60 23.74
C ILE A 99 16.78 1.21 23.50
N LYS A 100 17.40 0.62 24.51
CA LYS A 100 17.76 -0.81 24.51
C LYS A 100 16.87 -1.56 25.46
N VAL A 101 16.25 -2.64 25.00
CA VAL A 101 15.35 -3.47 25.83
C VAL A 101 15.84 -4.91 25.80
N ARG A 102 15.88 -5.55 26.96
CA ARG A 102 16.14 -6.98 27.08
C ARG A 102 14.85 -7.76 26.81
N ILE A 103 14.91 -8.65 25.83
CA ILE A 103 13.87 -9.64 25.47
C ILE A 103 14.49 -11.04 25.62
N ASP A 104 13.67 -12.08 25.67
CA ASP A 104 14.08 -13.48 25.90
C ASP A 104 15.10 -14.04 24.88
N GLY A 105 15.42 -13.30 23.80
CA GLY A 105 16.46 -13.61 22.82
C GLY A 105 17.69 -12.69 22.83
N GLY A 106 17.76 -11.66 23.69
CA GLY A 106 18.89 -10.73 23.77
C GLY A 106 18.52 -9.27 24.06
N ILE A 107 19.52 -8.39 24.08
CA ILE A 107 19.31 -6.94 24.17
C ILE A 107 19.12 -6.41 22.75
N ILE A 108 17.96 -5.85 22.47
CA ILE A 108 17.64 -5.26 21.15
C ILE A 108 17.58 -3.74 21.23
N ASP A 109 17.98 -3.09 20.14
CA ASP A 109 17.84 -1.64 19.95
C ASP A 109 16.46 -1.36 19.34
N THR A 110 15.60 -0.65 20.06
CA THR A 110 14.19 -0.42 19.69
C THR A 110 13.73 0.98 20.13
N THR A 111 12.44 1.28 19.96
CA THR A 111 11.79 2.53 20.38
C THR A 111 10.60 2.22 21.29
N PRO A 112 10.27 3.08 22.26
CA PRO A 112 9.13 2.87 23.15
C PRO A 112 7.80 2.66 22.42
N GLY A 113 7.57 3.35 21.31
CA GLY A 113 6.38 3.15 20.46
C GLY A 113 6.24 1.71 19.93
N ARG A 114 7.35 1.09 19.52
CA ARG A 114 7.38 -0.33 19.13
C ARG A 114 7.11 -1.25 20.30
N VAL A 115 7.56 -0.89 21.50
CA VAL A 115 7.25 -1.68 22.71
C VAL A 115 5.76 -1.62 23.02
N ILE A 116 5.12 -0.45 22.89
CA ILE A 116 3.66 -0.31 23.02
C ILE A 116 2.96 -1.19 21.98
N PHE A 117 3.36 -1.14 20.71
CA PHE A 117 2.78 -1.99 19.67
C PHE A 117 2.96 -3.48 19.96
N ASN A 118 4.11 -3.91 20.48
CA ASN A 118 4.33 -5.32 20.82
C ASN A 118 3.53 -5.80 22.04
N THR A 119 2.79 -4.93 22.75
CA THR A 119 1.83 -5.37 23.77
C THR A 119 0.58 -6.01 23.18
N ILE A 120 0.20 -5.61 21.95
CA ILE A 120 -0.98 -6.16 21.27
C ILE A 120 -0.62 -7.36 20.39
N VAL A 121 0.66 -7.49 19.99
CA VAL A 121 1.13 -8.59 19.14
C VAL A 121 1.10 -9.90 19.94
N PRO A 122 0.46 -10.96 19.41
CA PRO A 122 0.50 -12.28 20.03
C PRO A 122 1.93 -12.81 20.22
N GLU A 123 2.20 -13.47 21.36
CA GLU A 123 3.54 -13.94 21.73
C GLU A 123 4.20 -14.84 20.67
N ASN A 124 3.39 -15.63 19.94
CA ASN A 124 3.83 -16.56 18.90
C ASN A 124 4.43 -15.90 17.65
N LEU A 125 4.17 -14.60 17.41
CA LEU A 125 4.74 -13.85 16.29
C LEU A 125 6.13 -13.27 16.62
N GLY A 126 6.49 -13.22 17.89
CA GLY A 126 7.71 -12.58 18.35
C GLY A 126 7.68 -11.06 18.26
N PHE A 127 8.78 -10.43 18.68
CA PHE A 127 8.89 -8.98 18.77
C PHE A 127 9.11 -8.33 17.39
N GLN A 128 8.21 -7.45 17.00
CA GLN A 128 8.28 -6.69 15.75
C GLN A 128 9.12 -5.43 15.92
N ASN A 129 10.26 -5.34 15.23
CA ASN A 129 11.23 -4.23 15.36
C ASN A 129 11.54 -3.52 14.03
N TYR A 130 10.51 -3.24 13.23
CA TYR A 130 10.64 -2.53 11.95
C TYR A 130 9.59 -1.40 11.84
N ALA A 131 9.71 -0.58 10.80
CA ALA A 131 8.72 0.46 10.51
C ALA A 131 7.45 -0.15 9.91
N LEU A 132 6.30 0.18 10.49
CA LEU A 132 5.01 -0.43 10.18
C LEU A 132 4.26 0.44 9.15
N ARG A 133 4.63 0.31 7.88
CA ARG A 133 3.86 0.87 6.75
C ARG A 133 2.66 -0.01 6.43
N LYS A 134 1.65 0.52 5.75
CA LYS A 134 0.41 -0.20 5.35
C LYS A 134 0.67 -1.62 4.84
N LYS A 135 1.57 -1.78 3.86
CA LYS A 135 1.89 -3.10 3.27
C LYS A 135 2.40 -4.11 4.31
N ARG A 136 3.29 -3.67 5.20
CA ARG A 136 3.88 -4.54 6.24
C ARG A 136 2.88 -4.89 7.32
N LEU A 137 1.93 -4.00 7.63
CA LEU A 137 0.83 -4.31 8.54
C LEU A 137 -0.09 -5.38 7.94
N SER A 138 -0.44 -5.28 6.65
CA SER A 138 -1.21 -6.32 5.96
C SER A 138 -0.48 -7.68 5.97
N GLU A 139 0.84 -7.68 5.75
CA GLU A 139 1.66 -8.90 5.85
C GLU A 139 1.66 -9.48 7.28
N LEU A 140 1.79 -8.63 8.30
CA LEU A 140 1.77 -9.08 9.71
C LEU A 140 0.42 -9.70 10.09
N VAL A 141 -0.69 -9.15 9.61
CA VAL A 141 -2.04 -9.71 9.80
C VAL A 141 -2.15 -11.07 9.12
N LEU A 142 -1.63 -11.21 7.90
CA LEU A 142 -1.61 -12.49 7.18
C LEU A 142 -0.77 -13.54 7.91
N ASP A 143 0.38 -13.15 8.45
CA ASP A 143 1.24 -14.03 9.25
C ASP A 143 0.60 -14.46 10.57
N CYS A 144 -0.13 -13.55 11.22
CA CYS A 144 -0.94 -13.85 12.40
C CYS A 144 -1.98 -14.94 12.08
N TYR A 145 -2.72 -14.75 10.98
CA TYR A 145 -3.72 -15.69 10.52
C TYR A 145 -3.13 -17.07 10.22
N LYS A 146 -2.00 -17.12 9.51
CA LYS A 146 -1.33 -18.38 9.13
C LYS A 146 -0.76 -19.16 10.31
N ARG A 147 -0.26 -18.47 11.34
CA ARG A 147 0.46 -19.12 12.46
C ARG A 147 -0.43 -19.43 13.66
N ILE A 148 -1.41 -18.58 13.95
CA ILE A 148 -2.17 -18.60 15.20
C ILE A 148 -3.65 -18.93 14.95
N GLY A 149 -4.18 -18.52 13.79
CA GLY A 149 -5.55 -18.79 13.37
C GLY A 149 -6.49 -17.58 13.49
N LEU A 150 -7.77 -17.81 13.20
CA LEU A 150 -8.76 -16.77 12.97
C LEU A 150 -9.06 -15.94 14.23
N GLU A 151 -9.41 -16.58 15.35
CA GLU A 151 -9.90 -15.90 16.55
C GLU A 151 -8.88 -14.89 17.12
N ALA A 152 -7.61 -15.31 17.24
CA ALA A 152 -6.54 -14.44 17.70
C ALA A 152 -6.26 -13.29 16.72
N THR A 153 -6.42 -13.54 15.41
CA THR A 153 -6.27 -12.49 14.39
C THR A 153 -7.35 -11.44 14.52
N VAL A 154 -8.61 -11.82 14.76
CA VAL A 154 -9.72 -10.87 14.96
C VAL A 154 -9.47 -10.00 16.21
N GLN A 155 -9.06 -10.61 17.32
CA GLN A 155 -8.72 -9.85 18.53
C GLN A 155 -7.53 -8.91 18.30
N PHE A 156 -6.50 -9.38 17.59
CA PHE A 156 -5.35 -8.56 17.22
C PHE A 156 -5.75 -7.35 16.36
N LEU A 157 -6.65 -7.54 15.39
CA LEU A 157 -7.18 -6.49 14.54
C LEU A 157 -7.94 -5.43 15.33
N ASP A 158 -8.82 -5.84 16.26
CA ASP A 158 -9.55 -4.89 17.12
C ASP A 158 -8.61 -4.10 18.04
N ASN A 159 -7.62 -4.77 18.63
CA ASN A 159 -6.61 -4.12 19.47
C ASN A 159 -5.75 -3.15 18.66
N MET A 160 -5.36 -3.52 17.45
CA MET A 160 -4.62 -2.68 16.52
C MET A 160 -5.42 -1.43 16.15
N LYS A 161 -6.70 -1.59 15.81
CA LYS A 161 -7.62 -0.47 15.53
C LYS A 161 -7.70 0.50 16.71
N ASN A 162 -7.93 -0.02 17.92
CA ASN A 162 -8.06 0.81 19.12
C ASN A 162 -6.76 1.56 19.45
N LEU A 163 -5.61 0.86 19.37
CA LEU A 163 -4.30 1.46 19.59
C LEU A 163 -3.99 2.52 18.53
N GLY A 164 -4.23 2.21 17.26
CA GLY A 164 -4.03 3.13 16.14
C GLY A 164 -4.85 4.41 16.29
N PHE A 165 -6.14 4.32 16.65
CA PHE A 165 -6.97 5.50 16.90
C PHE A 165 -6.51 6.32 18.10
N ALA A 166 -6.13 5.66 19.21
CA ALA A 166 -5.63 6.34 20.39
C ALA A 166 -4.34 7.12 20.09
N GLU A 167 -3.36 6.47 19.46
CA GLU A 167 -2.07 7.09 19.15
C GLU A 167 -2.18 8.12 18.02
N ALA A 168 -3.02 7.91 17.01
CA ALA A 168 -3.28 8.93 15.98
C ALA A 168 -3.90 10.21 16.57
N THR A 169 -4.82 10.05 17.53
CA THR A 169 -5.43 11.19 18.24
C THR A 169 -4.39 11.91 19.10
N ARG A 170 -3.50 11.17 19.78
CA ARG A 170 -2.41 11.75 20.58
C ARG A 170 -1.38 12.46 19.73
N ALA A 171 -1.02 11.90 18.58
CA ALA A 171 -0.07 12.48 17.64
C ALA A 171 -0.54 13.83 17.09
N SER A 172 -1.86 14.09 17.09
CA SER A 172 -2.45 15.39 16.71
C SER A 172 -1.93 15.91 15.36
N LEU A 173 -1.71 15.00 14.41
CA LEU A 173 -1.19 15.35 13.09
C LEU A 173 -2.20 16.23 12.36
N SER A 174 -1.74 17.41 11.96
CA SER A 174 -2.51 18.37 11.17
C SER A 174 -1.73 18.74 9.93
N MET A 175 -2.42 19.16 8.88
CA MET A 175 -1.81 19.61 7.63
C MET A 175 -2.22 21.05 7.36
N GLY A 176 -1.23 21.93 7.28
CA GLY A 176 -1.38 23.33 6.90
C GLY A 176 -0.92 23.61 5.46
N ILE A 177 -1.22 24.81 4.97
CA ILE A 177 -0.73 25.28 3.65
C ILE A 177 0.80 25.42 3.62
N THR A 178 1.43 25.64 4.78
CA THR A 178 2.88 25.76 4.94
C THR A 178 3.63 24.47 4.60
N ASP A 179 2.98 23.32 4.85
CA ASP A 179 3.56 21.99 4.74
C ASP A 179 3.78 21.58 3.28
N VAL A 180 3.00 22.14 2.35
CA VAL A 180 3.12 21.90 0.90
C VAL A 180 4.24 22.76 0.31
N ARG A 181 5.50 22.46 0.59
CA ARG A 181 6.63 23.33 0.20
C ARG A 181 6.84 23.40 -1.31
N VAL A 182 6.89 24.58 -1.90
CA VAL A 182 7.15 24.74 -3.35
C VAL A 182 8.66 24.75 -3.61
N PRO A 183 9.17 24.00 -4.61
CA PRO A 183 10.59 24.02 -4.98
C PRO A 183 11.07 25.42 -5.40
N LYS A 184 12.19 25.88 -4.83
CA LYS A 184 12.77 27.19 -5.17
C LYS A 184 13.28 27.24 -6.62
N GLY A 185 13.70 26.11 -7.17
CA GLY A 185 14.15 25.96 -8.55
C GLY A 185 13.03 26.08 -9.61
N LYS A 186 11.76 26.03 -9.20
CA LYS A 186 10.60 25.94 -10.10
C LYS A 186 10.60 26.97 -11.23
N LYS A 187 10.72 28.26 -10.91
CA LYS A 187 10.68 29.35 -11.91
C LYS A 187 11.78 29.19 -12.97
N LYS A 188 13.00 28.86 -12.54
CA LYS A 188 14.14 28.66 -13.45
C LYS A 188 13.93 27.44 -14.34
N ALA A 189 13.40 26.34 -13.80
CA ALA A 189 13.11 25.14 -14.58
C ALA A 189 12.06 25.43 -15.68
N ILE A 190 11.01 26.17 -15.35
CA ILE A 190 9.96 26.57 -16.30
C ILE A 190 10.51 27.49 -17.39
N GLU A 191 11.30 28.51 -17.02
CA GLU A 191 11.93 29.42 -17.99
C GLU A 191 12.86 28.66 -18.96
N ASN A 192 13.62 27.70 -18.46
CA ASN A 192 14.47 26.85 -19.28
C ASN A 192 13.63 25.95 -20.20
N ALA A 193 12.53 25.39 -19.72
CA ALA A 193 11.59 24.61 -20.54
C ALA A 193 11.03 25.44 -21.70
N TYR A 194 10.60 26.68 -21.44
CA TYR A 194 10.12 27.58 -22.50
C TYR A 194 11.19 27.92 -23.54
N LYS A 195 12.45 28.09 -23.13
CA LYS A 195 13.59 28.26 -24.05
C LYS A 195 13.80 27.03 -24.93
N ILE A 196 13.66 25.83 -24.39
CA ILE A 196 13.79 24.59 -25.18
C ILE A 196 12.59 24.44 -26.13
N VAL A 197 11.36 24.66 -25.65
CA VAL A 197 10.14 24.61 -26.48
C VAL A 197 10.21 25.62 -27.64
N SER A 198 10.68 26.84 -27.40
CA SER A 198 10.87 27.83 -28.48
C SER A 198 11.91 27.40 -29.52
N LYS A 199 12.97 26.68 -29.13
CA LYS A 199 13.92 26.09 -30.09
C LYS A 199 13.26 25.00 -30.93
N VAL A 200 12.44 24.14 -30.32
CA VAL A 200 11.68 23.10 -31.04
C VAL A 200 10.69 23.73 -32.02
N LYS A 201 9.99 24.80 -31.62
CA LYS A 201 9.10 25.55 -32.51
C LYS A 201 9.85 26.17 -33.69
N LYS A 202 11.02 26.79 -33.45
CA LYS A 202 11.87 27.29 -34.55
C LYS A 202 12.29 26.19 -35.52
N GLN A 203 12.67 25.01 -35.03
CA GLN A 203 13.00 23.88 -35.90
C GLN A 203 11.83 23.43 -36.76
N TYR A 204 10.59 23.54 -36.25
CA TYR A 204 9.38 23.29 -37.02
C TYR A 204 9.16 24.38 -38.08
N ASP A 205 9.30 25.65 -37.71
CA ASP A 205 9.17 26.79 -38.62
C ASP A 205 10.23 26.75 -39.75
N ASP A 206 11.44 26.26 -39.43
CA ASP A 206 12.54 26.04 -40.38
C ASP A 206 12.34 24.77 -41.26
N GLY A 207 11.27 23.99 -41.03
CA GLY A 207 10.95 22.78 -41.80
C GLY A 207 11.83 21.56 -41.50
N ILE A 208 12.57 21.56 -40.39
CA ILE A 208 13.50 20.48 -40.01
C ILE A 208 12.74 19.29 -39.39
N ILE A 209 11.64 19.55 -38.69
CA ILE A 209 10.83 18.54 -37.99
C ILE A 209 9.37 18.59 -38.44
N THR A 210 8.68 17.46 -38.31
CA THR A 210 7.24 17.36 -38.60
C THR A 210 6.38 17.81 -37.42
N GLU A 211 5.09 18.11 -37.67
CA GLU A 211 4.16 18.53 -36.62
C GLU A 211 3.98 17.46 -35.52
N GLY A 212 3.90 16.17 -35.91
CA GLY A 212 3.78 15.06 -34.97
C GLY A 212 5.00 14.96 -34.05
N GLU A 213 6.21 15.04 -34.61
CA GLU A 213 7.45 15.04 -33.84
C GLU A 213 7.57 16.25 -32.92
N MET A 214 7.15 17.43 -33.39
CA MET A 214 7.11 18.64 -32.56
C MET A 214 6.23 18.41 -31.31
N LYS A 215 5.01 17.91 -31.48
CA LYS A 215 4.08 17.62 -30.38
C LYS A 215 4.66 16.61 -29.40
N SER A 216 5.18 15.49 -29.90
CA SER A 216 5.80 14.45 -29.06
C SER A 216 7.01 14.99 -28.28
N LYS A 217 7.87 15.82 -28.91
CA LYS A 217 9.00 16.47 -28.22
C LYS A 217 8.54 17.44 -27.14
N ILE A 218 7.54 18.28 -27.42
CA ILE A 218 6.98 19.21 -26.42
C ILE A 218 6.42 18.46 -25.22
N ILE A 219 5.67 17.38 -25.45
CA ILE A 219 5.14 16.52 -24.38
C ILE A 219 6.27 15.93 -23.56
N SER A 220 7.32 15.39 -24.19
CA SER A 220 8.48 14.81 -23.50
C SER A 220 9.18 15.84 -22.61
N ILE A 221 9.42 17.06 -23.12
CA ILE A 221 10.08 18.13 -22.36
C ILE A 221 9.29 18.49 -21.10
N TRP A 222 7.97 18.62 -21.24
CA TRP A 222 7.13 18.97 -20.09
C TRP A 222 7.00 17.84 -19.09
N THR A 223 6.94 16.59 -19.53
CA THR A 223 6.95 15.43 -18.64
C THR A 223 8.24 15.38 -17.82
N GLU A 224 9.40 15.54 -18.47
CA GLU A 224 10.72 15.55 -17.79
C GLU A 224 10.83 16.66 -16.76
N VAL A 225 10.44 17.90 -17.12
CA VAL A 225 10.43 19.03 -16.19
C VAL A 225 9.49 18.77 -15.02
N SER A 226 8.33 18.18 -15.29
CA SER A 226 7.33 17.87 -14.28
C SER A 226 7.84 16.83 -13.27
N ASP A 227 8.55 15.81 -13.74
CA ASP A 227 9.12 14.77 -12.90
C ASP A 227 10.33 15.28 -12.11
N SER A 228 11.20 16.06 -12.74
CA SER A 228 12.32 16.72 -12.05
C SER A 228 11.85 17.62 -10.90
N LEU A 229 10.77 18.41 -11.10
CA LEU A 229 10.19 19.24 -10.05
C LEU A 229 9.51 18.41 -8.97
N SER A 230 8.92 17.27 -9.34
CA SER A 230 8.33 16.34 -8.37
C SER A 230 9.40 15.74 -7.46
N ASP A 231 10.56 15.39 -8.01
CA ASP A 231 11.68 14.83 -7.24
C ASP A 231 12.31 15.87 -6.31
N GLU A 232 12.46 17.13 -6.76
CA GLU A 232 12.90 18.23 -5.91
C GLU A 232 11.92 18.48 -4.76
N LEU A 233 10.61 18.45 -5.05
CA LEU A 233 9.54 18.55 -4.06
C LEU A 233 9.65 17.43 -3.01
N TYR A 234 9.86 16.18 -3.42
CA TYR A 234 10.01 15.07 -2.47
C TYR A 234 11.20 15.27 -1.57
N LYS A 235 12.35 15.67 -2.10
CA LYS A 235 13.54 15.93 -1.28
C LYS A 235 13.26 16.98 -0.20
N LEU A 236 12.59 18.08 -0.56
CA LEU A 236 12.23 19.15 0.37
C LEU A 236 11.21 18.76 1.43
N ILE A 237 10.35 17.78 1.13
CA ILE A 237 9.35 17.25 2.06
C ILE A 237 9.97 16.19 2.98
N CYS A 238 10.96 15.44 2.50
CA CYS A 238 11.72 14.46 3.29
C CYS A 238 12.72 15.10 4.27
N GLU A 239 13.18 16.32 4.00
CA GLU A 239 14.10 17.04 4.89
C GLU A 239 13.47 17.25 6.28
N ILE A 240 14.23 16.93 7.33
CA ILE A 240 13.84 17.15 8.72
C ILE A 240 14.14 18.61 9.04
N HIS A 241 13.11 19.37 9.43
CA HIS A 241 13.26 20.75 9.86
C HIS A 241 12.96 20.85 11.35
N ASP A 242 13.86 21.46 12.11
CA ASP A 242 13.72 21.67 13.55
C ASP A 242 13.47 20.39 14.36
N GLY A 243 13.96 19.25 13.86
CA GLY A 243 13.78 17.94 14.49
C GLY A 243 12.41 17.30 14.24
N GLU A 244 11.55 17.95 13.46
CA GLU A 244 10.20 17.47 13.12
C GLU A 244 10.11 17.07 11.64
N LEU A 245 9.30 16.04 11.38
CA LEU A 245 8.96 15.60 10.04
C LEU A 245 7.74 16.34 9.54
N ASN A 246 7.70 16.58 8.23
CA ASN A 246 6.54 17.16 7.59
C ASN A 246 5.33 16.22 7.69
N PRO A 247 4.16 16.66 8.20
CA PRO A 247 2.95 15.84 8.27
C PRO A 247 2.53 15.26 6.92
N LEU A 248 2.71 16.01 5.83
CA LEU A 248 2.42 15.55 4.48
C LEU A 248 3.31 14.37 4.06
N PHE A 249 4.57 14.38 4.50
CA PHE A 249 5.49 13.27 4.28
C PHE A 249 5.03 12.02 5.01
N LEU A 250 4.66 12.18 6.30
CA LEU A 250 4.22 11.08 7.15
C LEU A 250 2.99 10.37 6.57
N MET A 251 1.99 11.12 6.08
CA MET A 251 0.79 10.54 5.46
C MET A 251 1.06 9.75 4.18
N MET A 252 2.03 10.23 3.38
CA MET A 252 2.39 9.59 2.12
C MET A 252 3.29 8.36 2.33
N ASP A 253 4.34 8.47 3.14
CA ASP A 253 5.31 7.38 3.33
C ASP A 253 4.73 6.24 4.19
N SER A 254 3.79 6.53 5.11
CA SER A 254 3.02 5.48 5.79
C SER A 254 2.10 4.71 4.84
N GLY A 255 1.72 5.32 3.71
CA GLY A 255 0.71 4.81 2.79
C GLY A 255 -0.73 4.96 3.31
N ALA A 256 -0.95 5.81 4.33
CA ALA A 256 -2.28 6.08 4.87
C ALA A 256 -3.19 6.74 3.84
N ARG A 257 -2.69 7.84 3.25
CA ARG A 257 -3.44 8.65 2.29
C ARG A 257 -2.49 9.55 1.53
N GLY A 258 -2.68 9.60 0.22
CA GLY A 258 -1.85 10.40 -0.67
C GLY A 258 -0.99 9.54 -1.57
N ASN A 259 -1.04 9.83 -2.87
CA ASN A 259 -0.09 9.30 -3.83
C ASN A 259 0.95 10.37 -4.18
N ARG A 260 2.11 9.95 -4.64
CA ARG A 260 3.13 10.84 -5.20
C ARG A 260 2.53 11.80 -6.25
N SER A 261 1.77 11.27 -7.20
CA SER A 261 1.09 12.08 -8.22
C SER A 261 0.17 13.18 -7.64
N GLN A 262 -0.44 12.96 -6.47
CA GLN A 262 -1.28 13.96 -5.82
C GLN A 262 -0.44 15.05 -5.15
N VAL A 263 0.66 14.66 -4.46
CA VAL A 263 1.60 15.62 -3.86
C VAL A 263 2.25 16.52 -4.91
N LYS A 264 2.60 15.94 -6.08
CA LYS A 264 3.09 16.67 -7.25
C LYS A 264 2.15 17.81 -7.67
N GLN A 265 0.84 17.56 -7.68
CA GLN A 265 -0.16 18.58 -8.04
C GLN A 265 -0.34 19.66 -6.97
N LEU A 266 -0.06 19.35 -5.70
CA LEU A 266 -0.15 20.31 -4.60
C LEU A 266 1.00 21.33 -4.63
N GLY A 267 2.24 20.86 -4.80
CA GLY A 267 3.45 21.68 -4.61
C GLY A 267 4.31 21.95 -5.84
N ALA A 268 4.37 21.05 -6.83
CA ALA A 268 5.26 21.19 -7.98
C ALA A 268 4.53 21.90 -9.14
N MET A 269 3.79 21.13 -9.93
CA MET A 269 2.95 21.60 -11.04
C MET A 269 1.88 20.56 -11.32
N ARG A 270 0.77 20.98 -11.94
CA ARG A 270 -0.30 20.05 -12.30
C ARG A 270 0.04 19.22 -13.55
N GLY A 271 0.81 19.77 -14.49
CA GLY A 271 1.32 19.04 -15.64
C GLY A 271 0.42 19.13 -16.88
N LEU A 272 0.60 18.19 -17.80
CA LEU A 272 -0.16 18.09 -19.03
C LEU A 272 -1.55 17.50 -18.78
N MET A 273 -2.53 17.93 -19.57
CA MET A 273 -3.91 17.45 -19.50
C MET A 273 -4.34 16.88 -20.84
N ALA A 274 -5.19 15.86 -20.80
CA ALA A 274 -5.78 15.27 -21.99
C ALA A 274 -7.12 15.94 -22.33
N LYS A 275 -7.35 16.19 -23.62
CA LYS A 275 -8.66 16.53 -24.15
C LYS A 275 -9.60 15.33 -24.04
N PRO A 276 -10.93 15.52 -24.15
CA PRO A 276 -11.86 14.41 -24.19
C PRO A 276 -11.61 13.42 -25.34
N SER A 277 -11.01 13.88 -26.44
CA SER A 277 -10.57 13.06 -27.57
C SER A 277 -9.40 12.11 -27.24
N GLY A 278 -8.69 12.32 -26.12
CA GLY A 278 -7.49 11.57 -25.75
C GLY A 278 -6.19 12.26 -26.16
N GLU A 279 -6.24 13.30 -26.98
CA GLU A 279 -5.06 14.10 -27.32
C GLU A 279 -4.55 14.89 -26.11
N ILE A 280 -3.24 14.88 -25.88
CA ILE A 280 -2.61 15.67 -24.84
C ILE A 280 -2.48 17.13 -25.32
N ILE A 281 -2.88 18.07 -24.46
CA ILE A 281 -2.76 19.51 -24.73
C ILE A 281 -1.30 19.91 -24.56
N GLU A 282 -0.71 20.52 -25.59
CA GLU A 282 0.70 20.93 -25.63
C GLU A 282 1.07 22.00 -24.59
N SER A 283 0.09 22.80 -24.18
CA SER A 283 0.26 23.80 -23.12
C SER A 283 -0.01 23.17 -21.75
N PRO A 284 1.01 22.99 -20.90
CA PRO A 284 0.82 22.43 -19.57
C PRO A 284 0.19 23.45 -18.62
N ILE A 285 -0.30 22.94 -17.49
CA ILE A 285 -0.64 23.74 -16.32
C ILE A 285 0.61 23.86 -15.45
N VAL A 286 1.16 25.07 -15.39
CA VAL A 286 2.43 25.36 -14.69
C VAL A 286 2.18 25.67 -13.21
N SER A 287 1.03 26.26 -12.92
CA SER A 287 0.60 26.55 -11.55
C SER A 287 0.32 25.26 -10.77
N ASN A 288 0.43 25.35 -9.44
CA ASN A 288 0.06 24.28 -8.51
C ASN A 288 -1.15 24.71 -7.66
N PHE A 289 -1.73 23.79 -6.88
CA PHE A 289 -2.89 24.13 -6.05
C PHE A 289 -2.56 25.09 -4.89
N ARG A 290 -1.30 25.13 -4.43
CA ARG A 290 -0.86 26.08 -3.40
C ARG A 290 -0.80 27.53 -3.92
N GLU A 291 -0.36 27.73 -5.16
CA GLU A 291 -0.26 29.04 -5.81
C GLU A 291 -1.59 29.51 -6.39
N GLY A 292 -2.49 28.57 -6.68
CA GLY A 292 -3.76 28.83 -7.35
C GLY A 292 -3.63 28.74 -8.87
N LEU A 293 -4.74 28.41 -9.53
CA LEU A 293 -4.81 28.25 -10.98
C LEU A 293 -5.36 29.51 -11.62
N THR A 294 -4.82 29.88 -12.79
CA THR A 294 -5.44 30.92 -13.62
C THR A 294 -6.76 30.42 -14.23
N VAL A 295 -7.62 31.33 -14.69
CA VAL A 295 -8.92 30.98 -15.29
C VAL A 295 -8.77 30.02 -16.47
N LEU A 296 -7.77 30.23 -17.33
CA LEU A 296 -7.50 29.36 -18.47
C LEU A 296 -6.99 27.98 -18.04
N GLU A 297 -6.06 27.92 -17.09
CA GLU A 297 -5.54 26.64 -16.56
C GLU A 297 -6.65 25.84 -15.86
N TYR A 298 -7.51 26.51 -15.10
CA TYR A 298 -8.65 25.87 -14.46
C TYR A 298 -9.64 25.32 -15.50
N PHE A 299 -9.96 26.13 -16.53
CA PHE A 299 -10.84 25.71 -17.63
C PHE A 299 -10.30 24.45 -18.33
N ILE A 300 -9.00 24.42 -18.65
CA ILE A 300 -8.34 23.26 -19.25
C ILE A 300 -8.46 22.03 -18.34
N SER A 301 -8.30 22.20 -17.02
CA SER A 301 -8.42 21.09 -16.07
C SER A 301 -9.84 20.52 -15.96
N THR A 302 -10.88 21.26 -16.38
CA THR A 302 -12.27 20.77 -16.29
C THR A 302 -12.57 19.64 -17.26
N HIS A 303 -11.93 19.63 -18.44
CA HIS A 303 -12.16 18.59 -19.46
C HIS A 303 -11.79 17.20 -18.94
N GLY A 304 -10.59 17.07 -18.36
CA GLY A 304 -10.12 15.82 -17.77
C GLY A 304 -10.97 15.38 -16.57
N ALA A 305 -11.31 16.31 -15.68
CA ALA A 305 -12.13 16.01 -14.51
C ALA A 305 -13.55 15.53 -14.87
N ARG A 306 -14.22 16.23 -15.80
CA ARG A 306 -15.56 15.86 -16.26
C ARG A 306 -15.57 14.51 -16.97
N LYS A 307 -14.58 14.26 -17.84
CA LYS A 307 -14.45 12.96 -18.51
C LYS A 307 -14.21 11.85 -17.49
N GLY A 308 -13.33 12.05 -16.52
CA GLY A 308 -13.09 11.06 -15.45
C GLY A 308 -14.36 10.72 -14.67
N LEU A 309 -15.16 11.73 -14.29
CA LEU A 309 -16.42 11.51 -13.58
C LEU A 309 -17.47 10.78 -14.47
N ALA A 310 -17.59 11.19 -15.72
CA ALA A 310 -18.51 10.55 -16.68
C ALA A 310 -18.10 9.10 -16.99
N ASP A 311 -16.81 8.85 -17.22
CA ASP A 311 -16.26 7.52 -17.49
C ASP A 311 -16.46 6.60 -16.30
N THR A 312 -16.26 7.09 -15.06
CA THR A 312 -16.56 6.30 -13.86
C THR A 312 -18.03 5.92 -13.79
N ALA A 313 -18.94 6.88 -14.01
CA ALA A 313 -20.38 6.61 -13.99
C ALA A 313 -20.82 5.60 -15.06
N LEU A 314 -20.26 5.69 -16.28
CA LEU A 314 -20.53 4.74 -17.36
C LEU A 314 -19.94 3.35 -17.07
N LYS A 315 -18.69 3.29 -16.59
CA LYS A 315 -18.01 2.02 -16.29
C LYS A 315 -18.63 1.27 -15.12
N THR A 316 -19.34 1.94 -14.21
CA THR A 316 -20.09 1.27 -13.14
C THR A 316 -21.16 0.34 -13.72
N ALA A 317 -21.88 0.80 -14.75
CA ALA A 317 -22.89 -0.03 -15.42
C ALA A 317 -22.26 -1.21 -16.16
N ASP A 318 -21.17 -0.98 -16.90
CA ASP A 318 -20.45 -2.05 -17.62
C ASP A 318 -19.88 -3.11 -16.69
N SER A 319 -19.34 -2.70 -15.53
CA SER A 319 -18.81 -3.62 -14.52
C SER A 319 -19.91 -4.50 -13.96
N GLY A 320 -21.07 -3.93 -13.61
CA GLY A 320 -22.24 -4.70 -13.17
C GLY A 320 -22.80 -5.62 -14.25
N TYR A 321 -22.74 -5.19 -15.51
CA TYR A 321 -23.17 -6.02 -16.64
C TYR A 321 -22.23 -7.21 -16.87
N LEU A 322 -20.91 -6.99 -16.83
CA LEU A 322 -19.91 -8.04 -16.99
C LEU A 322 -20.02 -9.07 -15.86
N THR A 323 -20.13 -8.63 -14.61
CA THR A 323 -20.28 -9.55 -13.47
C THR A 323 -21.56 -10.36 -13.59
N ARG A 324 -22.68 -9.75 -13.99
CA ARG A 324 -23.92 -10.48 -14.27
C ARG A 324 -23.72 -11.55 -15.35
N ARG A 325 -23.12 -11.19 -16.50
CA ARG A 325 -22.85 -12.18 -17.57
C ARG A 325 -21.94 -13.31 -17.10
N LEU A 326 -20.91 -13.01 -16.31
CA LEU A 326 -20.00 -14.02 -15.77
C LEU A 326 -20.71 -14.95 -14.78
N VAL A 327 -21.63 -14.43 -13.96
CA VAL A 327 -22.46 -15.23 -13.07
C VAL A 327 -23.45 -16.07 -13.88
N ASP A 328 -24.17 -15.48 -14.85
CA ASP A 328 -25.14 -16.20 -15.68
C ASP A 328 -24.50 -17.41 -16.40
N VAL A 329 -23.22 -17.32 -16.78
CA VAL A 329 -22.48 -18.42 -17.43
C VAL A 329 -21.91 -19.42 -16.42
N SER A 330 -21.49 -18.98 -15.23
CA SER A 330 -20.78 -19.82 -14.25
C SER A 330 -21.65 -20.32 -13.09
N GLN A 331 -22.91 -19.90 -12.98
CA GLN A 331 -23.81 -20.21 -11.86
C GLN A 331 -24.03 -21.72 -11.67
N ASP A 332 -24.04 -22.49 -12.75
CA ASP A 332 -24.23 -23.94 -12.72
C ASP A 332 -22.93 -24.72 -12.41
N VAL A 333 -21.78 -24.04 -12.30
CA VAL A 333 -20.49 -24.66 -12.01
C VAL A 333 -20.34 -24.84 -10.50
N ILE A 334 -20.73 -26.01 -10.01
CA ILE A 334 -20.62 -26.43 -8.61
C ILE A 334 -19.60 -27.57 -8.43
N ILE A 335 -19.06 -27.71 -7.21
CA ILE A 335 -18.21 -28.84 -6.85
C ILE A 335 -19.13 -30.04 -6.53
N VAL A 336 -19.06 -31.10 -7.33
CA VAL A 336 -20.01 -32.24 -7.23
C VAL A 336 -19.35 -33.51 -6.70
N GLU A 337 -18.05 -33.68 -6.91
CA GLU A 337 -17.30 -34.88 -6.51
C GLU A 337 -15.90 -34.52 -5.99
N GLU A 338 -15.29 -35.43 -5.24
CA GLU A 338 -13.95 -35.22 -4.67
C GLU A 338 -12.83 -35.37 -5.72
N ASP A 339 -12.90 -36.40 -6.57
CA ASP A 339 -11.86 -36.70 -7.57
C ASP A 339 -12.45 -37.33 -8.85
N CYS A 340 -12.23 -36.67 -9.99
CA CYS A 340 -12.61 -37.22 -11.31
C CYS A 340 -11.56 -38.19 -11.90
N GLN A 341 -10.46 -38.44 -11.19
CA GLN A 341 -9.37 -39.35 -11.58
C GLN A 341 -8.65 -39.00 -12.89
N THR A 342 -8.86 -37.80 -13.45
CA THR A 342 -8.17 -37.38 -14.67
C THR A 342 -6.64 -37.30 -14.50
N LEU A 343 -5.90 -37.75 -15.50
CA LEU A 343 -4.45 -37.57 -15.60
C LEU A 343 -4.08 -36.29 -16.39
N ASN A 344 -5.09 -35.60 -16.92
CA ASN A 344 -4.92 -34.40 -17.69
C ASN A 344 -4.73 -33.19 -16.76
N GLY A 345 -3.86 -32.29 -17.19
CA GLY A 345 -3.51 -31.09 -16.47
C GLY A 345 -2.87 -30.09 -17.39
N ILE A 346 -2.71 -28.86 -16.90
CA ILE A 346 -2.08 -27.77 -17.63
C ILE A 346 -0.66 -27.56 -17.13
N GLU A 347 0.26 -27.26 -18.05
CA GLU A 347 1.61 -26.84 -17.68
C GLU A 347 1.59 -25.38 -17.25
N VAL A 348 2.04 -25.13 -16.02
CA VAL A 348 2.15 -23.80 -15.43
C VAL A 348 3.61 -23.52 -15.11
N GLY A 349 4.09 -22.38 -15.60
CA GLY A 349 5.41 -21.84 -15.31
C GLY A 349 5.32 -20.40 -14.77
N ALA A 350 6.46 -19.88 -14.35
CA ALA A 350 6.59 -18.46 -13.98
C ALA A 350 6.24 -17.54 -15.16
N ILE A 351 5.59 -16.41 -14.87
CA ILE A 351 5.28 -15.40 -15.89
C ILE A 351 6.41 -14.37 -15.90
N LYS A 352 7.24 -14.43 -16.94
CA LYS A 352 8.37 -13.52 -17.15
C LYS A 352 8.07 -12.55 -18.28
N GLN A 353 8.27 -11.25 -18.05
CA GLN A 353 8.20 -10.23 -19.10
C GLN A 353 9.60 -9.65 -19.29
N GLY A 354 10.33 -10.17 -20.28
CA GLY A 354 11.74 -9.84 -20.48
C GLY A 354 12.63 -10.48 -19.42
N GLN A 355 13.39 -9.65 -18.70
CA GLN A 355 14.25 -10.09 -17.58
C GLN A 355 13.56 -10.03 -16.21
N GLU A 356 12.41 -9.36 -16.12
CA GLU A 356 11.66 -9.26 -14.87
C GLU A 356 10.64 -10.41 -14.76
N GLU A 357 10.72 -11.13 -13.66
CA GLU A 357 9.72 -12.11 -13.27
C GLU A 357 8.56 -11.38 -12.60
N LEU A 358 7.42 -11.29 -13.30
CA LEU A 358 6.24 -10.59 -12.81
C LEU A 358 5.53 -11.38 -11.72
N LEU A 359 5.50 -12.70 -11.87
CA LEU A 359 4.81 -13.59 -10.96
C LEU A 359 5.59 -14.90 -10.81
N PRO A 360 6.15 -15.17 -9.62
CA PRO A 360 6.97 -16.35 -9.39
C PRO A 360 6.13 -17.62 -9.43
N LEU A 361 6.79 -18.77 -9.62
CA LEU A 361 6.09 -20.04 -9.75
C LEU A 361 5.34 -20.40 -8.46
N LYS A 362 5.94 -20.16 -7.28
CA LYS A 362 5.33 -20.47 -5.97
C LYS A 362 3.93 -19.89 -5.78
N ASP A 363 3.69 -18.66 -6.24
CA ASP A 363 2.41 -17.97 -6.05
C ASP A 363 1.33 -18.51 -7.01
N ARG A 364 1.73 -19.08 -8.16
CA ARG A 364 0.80 -19.70 -9.11
C ARG A 364 0.39 -21.11 -8.72
N ILE A 365 1.31 -21.87 -8.12
CA ILE A 365 1.10 -23.28 -7.79
C ILE A 365 0.50 -23.48 -6.40
N PHE A 366 0.59 -22.47 -5.53
CA PHE A 366 0.03 -22.52 -4.18
C PHE A 366 -1.46 -22.89 -4.20
N GLY A 367 -1.82 -23.91 -3.41
CA GLY A 367 -3.21 -24.39 -3.30
C GLY A 367 -3.72 -25.09 -4.57
N ARG A 368 -2.84 -25.55 -5.47
CA ARG A 368 -3.21 -26.38 -6.62
C ARG A 368 -2.78 -27.82 -6.41
N THR A 369 -3.48 -28.74 -7.05
CA THR A 369 -3.16 -30.18 -7.02
C THR A 369 -2.19 -30.54 -8.16
N VAL A 370 -1.13 -31.28 -7.83
CA VAL A 370 -0.12 -31.71 -8.82
C VAL A 370 -0.57 -32.98 -9.55
N CYS A 371 -0.30 -33.07 -10.86
CA CYS A 371 -0.56 -34.29 -11.64
C CYS A 371 0.51 -35.37 -11.41
N ASP A 372 1.79 -35.00 -11.49
CA ASP A 372 2.93 -35.91 -11.49
C ASP A 372 3.77 -35.78 -10.21
N ASP A 373 4.53 -36.82 -9.86
CA ASP A 373 5.48 -36.74 -8.73
C ASP A 373 6.63 -35.76 -9.06
N ILE A 374 6.84 -34.76 -8.20
CA ILE A 374 7.89 -33.75 -8.38
C ILE A 374 9.12 -34.11 -7.55
N TYR A 375 10.27 -34.19 -8.21
CA TYR A 375 11.56 -34.48 -7.60
C TYR A 375 12.48 -33.26 -7.65
N GLN A 376 13.40 -33.17 -6.70
CA GLN A 376 14.42 -32.14 -6.73
C GLN A 376 15.39 -32.37 -7.91
N PRO A 377 15.67 -31.36 -8.75
CA PRO A 377 16.65 -31.47 -9.82
C PRO A 377 18.02 -31.85 -9.23
N GLY A 378 18.58 -32.97 -9.70
CA GLY A 378 19.87 -33.50 -9.23
C GLY A 378 19.78 -34.65 -8.23
N ASP A 379 18.67 -34.81 -7.49
CA ASP A 379 18.47 -35.89 -6.51
C ASP A 379 17.15 -36.64 -6.76
N SER A 380 17.22 -37.83 -7.37
CA SER A 380 16.05 -38.67 -7.66
C SER A 380 15.41 -39.31 -6.42
N THR A 381 16.03 -39.18 -5.24
CA THR A 381 15.53 -39.72 -3.98
C THR A 381 14.71 -38.71 -3.18
N LYS A 382 14.89 -37.40 -3.43
CA LYS A 382 14.22 -36.33 -2.68
C LYS A 382 13.00 -35.82 -3.44
N ARG A 383 11.84 -36.34 -3.05
CA ARG A 383 10.52 -35.94 -3.57
C ARG A 383 10.05 -34.67 -2.87
N LEU A 384 9.66 -33.66 -3.65
CA LEU A 384 9.14 -32.38 -3.16
C LEU A 384 7.62 -32.42 -3.00
N ALA A 385 6.91 -33.04 -3.95
CA ALA A 385 5.46 -33.24 -3.90
C ALA A 385 5.08 -34.59 -4.52
N LYS A 386 4.03 -35.21 -3.97
CA LYS A 386 3.43 -36.42 -4.55
C LYS A 386 2.33 -36.04 -5.54
N SER A 387 2.13 -36.87 -6.55
CA SER A 387 0.94 -36.86 -7.40
C SER A 387 -0.33 -36.83 -6.53
N LEU A 388 -1.29 -36.00 -6.93
CA LEU A 388 -2.56 -35.74 -6.22
C LEU A 388 -2.45 -35.00 -4.89
N ASP A 389 -1.26 -34.52 -4.52
CA ASP A 389 -1.09 -33.68 -3.32
C ASP A 389 -1.46 -32.23 -3.60
N ILE A 390 -2.10 -31.58 -2.63
CA ILE A 390 -2.43 -30.15 -2.67
C ILE A 390 -1.22 -29.38 -2.16
N LEU A 391 -0.72 -28.44 -2.96
CA LEU A 391 0.52 -27.75 -2.65
C LEU A 391 0.36 -26.78 -1.47
N ASN A 392 1.03 -27.12 -0.38
CA ASN A 392 1.22 -26.26 0.78
C ASN A 392 2.21 -25.12 0.47
N PRO A 393 2.22 -24.03 1.26
CA PRO A 393 3.14 -22.91 1.01
C PRO A 393 4.61 -23.34 1.10
N LYS A 394 4.95 -24.21 2.07
CA LYS A 394 6.30 -24.77 2.21
C LYS A 394 6.73 -25.65 1.03
N GLN A 395 5.80 -26.42 0.47
CA GLN A 395 6.07 -27.25 -0.70
C GLN A 395 6.25 -26.38 -1.95
N SER A 396 5.43 -25.33 -2.08
CA SER A 396 5.50 -24.39 -3.19
C SER A 396 6.83 -23.61 -3.18
N GLU A 397 7.31 -23.17 -2.01
CA GLU A 397 8.63 -22.55 -1.85
C GLU A 397 9.76 -23.53 -2.18
N ALA A 398 9.71 -24.77 -1.66
CA ALA A 398 10.74 -25.78 -1.94
C ALA A 398 10.85 -26.14 -3.43
N ILE A 399 9.74 -26.07 -4.16
CA ILE A 399 9.66 -26.30 -5.60
C ILE A 399 10.27 -25.14 -6.39
N ASP A 400 10.01 -23.91 -5.98
CA ASP A 400 10.55 -22.69 -6.59
C ASP A 400 12.07 -22.61 -6.35
N ASP A 401 12.51 -22.86 -5.11
CA ASP A 401 13.93 -22.91 -4.70
C ASP A 401 14.71 -24.03 -5.41
N ALA A 402 14.03 -25.10 -5.81
CA ALA A 402 14.61 -26.19 -6.58
C ALA A 402 14.90 -25.79 -8.05
N GLY A 403 14.42 -24.64 -8.52
CA GLY A 403 14.69 -24.12 -9.87
C GLY A 403 13.88 -24.83 -10.96
N ILE A 404 12.70 -25.39 -10.62
CA ILE A 404 11.82 -26.04 -11.60
C ILE A 404 11.08 -24.97 -12.40
N GLU A 405 11.21 -24.97 -13.73
CA GLU A 405 10.60 -23.92 -14.56
C GLU A 405 9.11 -24.12 -14.87
N LYS A 406 8.67 -25.38 -14.99
CA LYS A 406 7.30 -25.75 -15.39
C LYS A 406 6.82 -26.98 -14.63
N ILE A 407 5.55 -26.95 -14.23
CA ILE A 407 4.88 -28.02 -13.49
C ILE A 407 3.52 -28.29 -14.09
N LYS A 408 3.14 -29.56 -14.16
CA LYS A 408 1.81 -29.98 -14.58
C LYS A 408 0.86 -30.00 -13.37
N ILE A 409 -0.11 -29.09 -13.37
CA ILE A 409 -1.14 -28.99 -12.34
C ILE A 409 -2.50 -29.39 -12.88
N ARG A 410 -3.39 -29.88 -12.00
CA ARG A 410 -4.79 -30.07 -12.35
C ARG A 410 -5.49 -28.71 -12.47
N SER A 411 -6.41 -28.62 -13.41
CA SER A 411 -7.19 -27.41 -13.68
C SER A 411 -8.66 -27.77 -13.88
N PRO A 412 -9.61 -26.89 -13.50
CA PRO A 412 -11.02 -27.09 -13.80
C PRO A 412 -11.30 -27.21 -15.31
N LEU A 413 -10.42 -26.67 -16.17
CA LEU A 413 -10.55 -26.75 -17.64
C LEU A 413 -10.31 -28.16 -18.21
N THR A 414 -9.54 -28.99 -17.50
CA THR A 414 -9.21 -30.37 -17.93
C THR A 414 -9.90 -31.42 -17.06
N CYS A 415 -10.93 -31.01 -16.30
CA CYS A 415 -11.70 -31.91 -15.46
C CYS A 415 -12.62 -32.80 -16.31
N GLU A 416 -12.70 -34.09 -15.96
CA GLU A 416 -13.53 -35.08 -16.67
C GLU A 416 -14.89 -35.30 -15.98
N SER A 417 -15.24 -34.45 -15.02
CA SER A 417 -16.55 -34.49 -14.37
C SER A 417 -17.67 -34.12 -15.35
N GLN A 418 -18.78 -34.86 -15.34
CA GLN A 418 -19.87 -34.66 -16.30
C GLN A 418 -20.72 -33.40 -16.04
N ARG A 419 -20.91 -33.05 -14.77
CA ARG A 419 -21.70 -31.88 -14.34
C ARG A 419 -21.00 -31.23 -13.16
N GLY A 420 -20.36 -30.09 -13.39
CA GLY A 420 -19.60 -29.38 -12.36
C GLY A 420 -18.10 -29.69 -12.41
N VAL A 421 -17.42 -29.50 -11.28
CA VAL A 421 -15.96 -29.63 -11.16
C VAL A 421 -15.61 -30.52 -9.98
N CYS A 422 -14.51 -31.28 -10.09
CA CYS A 422 -13.98 -32.08 -9.00
C CYS A 422 -13.20 -31.21 -7.99
N ALA A 423 -13.30 -31.49 -6.69
CA ALA A 423 -12.61 -30.71 -5.65
C ALA A 423 -11.10 -30.63 -5.88
N ARG A 424 -10.46 -31.77 -6.23
CA ARG A 424 -9.02 -31.83 -6.54
C ARG A 424 -8.60 -31.08 -7.81
N CYS A 425 -9.51 -30.92 -8.75
CA CYS A 425 -9.25 -30.23 -10.01
C CYS A 425 -9.29 -28.71 -9.83
N TYR A 426 -10.09 -28.28 -8.84
CA TYR A 426 -10.18 -26.88 -8.43
C TYR A 426 -8.93 -26.47 -7.65
N GLY A 427 -8.52 -27.27 -6.66
CA GLY A 427 -7.34 -26.98 -5.82
C GLY A 427 -7.65 -27.08 -4.33
#